data_AF-A0A350EYF7-F1
#
_entry.id   AF-A0A350EYF7-F1
#
_cell.length_a   1.000
_cell.length_b   1.000
_cell.length_c   1.000
_cell.angle_alpha   90.00
_cell.angle_beta   90.00
_cell.angle_gamma   90.00
#
_symmetry.space_group_name_H-M   'P 1'
#
loop_
_entity.id
_entity.type
_entity.pdbx_description
1 polymer ?
#
loop_
_entity_poly.entity_id
_entity_poly.type
_entity_poly.pdbx_seq_one_letter_code
_entity_poly.pdbx_strand_id
1 'polypeptide(L)'
;LEKFFSHPDRPVILTICRPDRKKNIDGLIHAYGTDRELQAMANLAIFAGIRKDIADMPAGEKDVLTEILLLMDKYNLYGRLAIPKKHDAEWEVP
;
A
#
# COMPACT_ATOMS: atom_id res chain seq x y z
N LEU A 1 -8.79 7.89 2.46
CA LEU A 1 -8.58 6.60 1.71
C LEU A 1 -9.49 6.39 0.50
N GLU A 2 -10.78 6.76 0.54
CA GLU A 2 -11.78 6.41 -0.50
C GLU A 2 -11.37 6.73 -1.95
N LYS A 3 -10.67 7.85 -2.17
CA LYS A 3 -10.16 8.27 -3.49
C LYS A 3 -9.23 7.26 -4.18
N PHE A 4 -8.69 6.28 -3.45
CA PHE A 4 -7.79 5.26 -4.01
C PHE A 4 -8.54 4.00 -4.47
N PHE A 5 -9.79 3.80 -4.06
CA PHE A 5 -10.51 2.54 -4.27
C PHE A 5 -11.66 2.70 -5.25
N SER A 6 -11.78 1.76 -6.20
CA SER A 6 -12.92 1.70 -7.11
C SER A 6 -14.20 1.27 -6.40
N HIS A 7 -14.06 0.50 -5.31
CA HIS A 7 -15.15 0.03 -4.45
C HIS A 7 -14.83 0.38 -2.99
N PRO A 8 -15.04 1.64 -2.57
CA PRO A 8 -14.66 2.12 -1.24
C PRO A 8 -15.49 1.49 -0.10
N ASP A 9 -16.62 0.87 -0.43
CA ASP A 9 -17.51 0.13 0.48
C ASP A 9 -16.93 -1.21 0.95
N ARG A 10 -15.95 -1.76 0.23
CA ARG A 10 -15.29 -3.02 0.63
C ARG A 10 -14.43 -2.82 1.88
N PRO A 11 -14.39 -3.80 2.79
CA PRO A 11 -13.50 -3.76 3.95
C PRO A 11 -12.03 -3.57 3.54
N VAL A 12 -11.26 -2.93 4.41
CA VAL A 12 -9.85 -2.60 4.14
C VAL A 12 -8.94 -3.46 5.01
N ILE A 13 -8.02 -4.17 4.36
CA ILE A 13 -6.85 -4.76 5.01
C ILE A 13 -5.86 -3.62 5.23
N LEU A 14 -5.73 -3.18 6.48
CA LEU A 14 -4.88 -2.06 6.84
C LEU A 14 -3.49 -2.54 7.29
N THR A 15 -2.44 -2.01 6.68
CA THR A 15 -1.05 -2.24 7.10
C THR A 15 -0.37 -0.90 7.36
N ILE A 16 0.21 -0.75 8.55
CA ILE A 16 0.97 0.44 8.95
C ILE A 16 2.34 -0.02 9.42
N CYS A 17 3.39 0.41 8.73
CA CYS A 17 4.77 0.07 9.08
C CYS A 17 5.76 1.07 8.50
N ARG A 18 7.03 0.97 8.89
CA ARG A 18 8.11 1.67 8.19
C ARG A 18 8.44 0.94 6.89
N PRO A 19 8.84 1.65 5.83
CA PRO A 19 9.30 1.05 4.57
C PRO A 19 10.71 0.44 4.76
N ASP A 20 10.79 -0.66 5.49
CA ASP A 20 12.02 -1.40 5.76
C ASP A 20 11.86 -2.86 5.29
N ARG A 21 12.91 -3.43 4.69
CA ARG A 21 12.86 -4.79 4.10
C ARG A 21 12.46 -5.87 5.12
N LYS A 22 12.75 -5.69 6.41
CA LYS A 22 12.37 -6.67 7.45
C LYS A 22 10.85 -6.73 7.68
N LYS A 23 10.07 -5.77 7.14
CA LYS A 23 8.61 -5.76 7.22
C LYS A 23 7.91 -6.61 6.18
N ASN A 24 8.63 -7.13 5.18
CA ASN A 24 8.11 -8.07 4.18
C ASN A 24 6.79 -7.59 3.51
N ILE A 25 6.75 -6.32 3.11
CA ILE A 25 5.57 -5.69 2.52
C ILE A 25 5.30 -6.25 1.12
N ASP A 26 6.36 -6.57 0.39
CA ASP A 26 6.37 -7.28 -0.88
C ASP A 26 5.64 -8.63 -0.77
N GLY A 27 5.95 -9.44 0.25
CA GLY A 27 5.26 -10.71 0.50
C GLY A 27 3.75 -10.56 0.70
N LEU A 28 3.32 -9.50 1.41
CA LEU A 28 1.90 -9.17 1.59
C LEU A 28 1.24 -8.82 0.24
N ILE A 29 1.88 -7.97 -0.56
CA ILE A 29 1.34 -7.58 -1.87
C ILE A 29 1.31 -8.78 -2.83
N HIS A 30 2.31 -9.66 -2.77
CA HIS A 30 2.32 -10.91 -3.51
C HIS A 30 1.11 -11.78 -3.18
N ALA A 31 0.87 -12.05 -1.89
CA ALA A 31 -0.27 -12.86 -1.44
C ALA A 31 -1.60 -12.25 -1.90
N TYR A 32 -1.80 -10.95 -1.66
CA TYR A 32 -3.00 -10.23 -2.11
C TYR A 32 -3.14 -10.19 -3.63
N GLY A 33 -2.04 -9.95 -4.35
CA GLY A 33 -1.99 -9.83 -5.80
C GLY A 33 -2.30 -11.13 -6.55
N THR A 34 -2.01 -12.28 -5.93
CA THR A 34 -2.32 -13.60 -6.50
C THR A 34 -3.72 -14.13 -6.17
N ASP A 35 -4.39 -13.57 -5.17
CA ASP A 35 -5.70 -14.03 -4.71
C ASP A 35 -6.83 -13.14 -5.25
N ARG A 36 -7.54 -13.63 -6.28
CA ARG A 36 -8.64 -12.89 -6.90
C ARG A 36 -9.88 -12.83 -6.03
N GLU A 37 -10.11 -13.83 -5.18
CA GLU A 37 -11.26 -13.83 -4.27
C GLU A 37 -11.06 -12.78 -3.18
N LEU A 38 -9.85 -12.73 -2.60
CA LEU A 38 -9.49 -11.71 -1.61
C LEU A 38 -9.62 -10.29 -2.17
N GLN A 39 -9.14 -10.06 -3.39
CA GLN A 39 -9.29 -8.77 -4.09
C GLN A 39 -10.75 -8.40 -4.40
N ALA A 40 -11.63 -9.39 -4.55
CA ALA A 40 -13.06 -9.15 -4.74
C ALA A 40 -13.74 -8.77 -3.42
N MET A 41 -13.25 -9.28 -2.29
CA MET A 41 -13.85 -9.09 -0.97
C MET A 41 -13.33 -7.87 -0.23
N ALA A 42 -12.08 -7.46 -0.45
CA ALA A 42 -11.44 -6.41 0.34
C ALA A 42 -10.52 -5.51 -0.51
N ASN A 43 -10.25 -4.32 0.00
CA ASN A 43 -9.18 -3.44 -0.47
C ASN A 43 -7.94 -3.60 0.40
N LEU A 44 -6.76 -3.21 -0.11
CA LEU A 44 -5.50 -3.19 0.64
C LEU A 44 -5.01 -1.75 0.81
N ALA A 45 -4.69 -1.34 2.04
CA ALA A 45 -4.10 -0.04 2.33
C ALA A 45 -2.75 -0.20 3.05
N ILE A 46 -1.69 0.35 2.47
CA ILE A 46 -0.33 0.27 3.01
C ILE A 46 0.19 1.68 3.33
N PHE A 47 0.25 2.00 4.62
CA PHE A 47 0.87 3.20 5.16
C PHE A 47 2.34 2.90 5.50
N ALA A 48 3.19 2.95 4.47
CA ALA A 48 4.63 2.71 4.58
C ALA A 48 5.39 4.03 4.85
N GLY A 49 5.34 4.51 6.09
CA GLY A 49 6.03 5.74 6.52
C GLY A 49 5.39 7.05 6.03
N ILE A 50 6.15 8.15 6.13
CA ILE A 50 5.77 9.48 5.61
C ILE A 50 6.71 9.80 4.45
N ARG A 51 6.15 10.15 3.29
CA ARG A 51 6.96 10.50 2.11
C ARG A 51 6.47 11.77 1.43
N LYS A 52 7.43 12.58 0.95
CA LYS A 52 7.17 13.71 0.06
C LYS A 52 7.49 13.30 -1.38
N ASP A 53 8.76 12.98 -1.62
CA ASP A 53 9.32 12.45 -2.85
C ASP A 53 10.08 11.14 -2.56
N ILE A 54 9.85 10.10 -3.36
CA ILE A 54 10.54 8.80 -3.23
C ILE A 54 11.97 8.90 -3.75
N ALA A 55 12.24 9.78 -4.72
CA ALA A 55 13.54 9.92 -5.35
C ALA A 55 14.63 10.33 -4.34
N ASP A 56 14.25 11.13 -3.35
CA ASP A 56 15.12 11.74 -2.33
C ASP A 56 15.18 10.95 -1.01
N MET A 57 14.52 9.79 -0.92
CA MET A 57 14.49 8.97 0.30
C MET A 57 15.79 8.18 0.49
N PRO A 58 16.11 7.77 1.75
CA PRO A 58 17.19 6.82 2.01
C PRO A 58 17.05 5.57 1.15
N ALA A 59 18.17 5.03 0.65
CA ALA A 59 18.18 3.94 -0.33
C ALA A 59 17.31 2.74 0.07
N GLY A 60 17.36 2.32 1.34
CA GLY A 60 16.54 1.20 1.83
C GLY A 60 15.03 1.45 1.77
N GLU A 61 14.59 2.65 2.13
CA GLU A 61 13.17 3.03 2.08
C GLU A 61 12.69 3.25 0.64
N LYS A 62 13.56 3.85 -0.18
CA LYS A 62 13.34 4.07 -1.61
C LYS A 62 13.16 2.75 -2.35
N ASP A 63 14.00 1.76 -2.09
CA ASP A 63 13.91 0.42 -2.69
C ASP A 63 12.56 -0.22 -2.37
N VAL A 64 12.18 -0.25 -1.09
CA VAL A 64 10.92 -0.87 -0.64
C VAL A 64 9.71 -0.18 -1.28
N LEU A 65 9.67 1.15 -1.29
CA LEU A 65 8.56 1.89 -1.91
C LEU A 65 8.52 1.72 -3.43
N THR A 66 9.68 1.63 -4.08
CA THR A 66 9.78 1.36 -5.52
C THR A 66 9.24 -0.03 -5.84
N GLU A 67 9.61 -1.04 -5.05
CA GLU A 67 9.12 -2.41 -5.19
C GLU A 67 7.60 -2.49 -5.01
N ILE A 68 7.04 -1.81 -4.01
CA ILE A 68 5.59 -1.72 -3.82
C ILE A 68 4.89 -1.18 -5.09
N LEU A 69 5.44 -0.13 -5.72
CA LEU A 69 4.87 0.43 -6.95
C LEU A 69 4.97 -0.54 -8.14
N LEU A 70 6.09 -1.26 -8.28
CA LEU A 70 6.27 -2.27 -9.31
C LEU A 70 5.32 -3.46 -9.11
N LEU A 71 5.08 -3.89 -7.88
CA LEU A 71 4.14 -4.97 -7.57
C LEU A 71 2.68 -4.56 -7.78
N MET A 72 2.34 -3.31 -7.45
CA MET A 72 1.02 -2.75 -7.74
C MET A 72 0.72 -2.82 -9.24
N ASP A 73 1.69 -2.43 -10.08
CA ASP A 73 1.57 -2.50 -11.53
C ASP A 73 1.49 -3.94 -12.03
N LYS A 74 2.43 -4.80 -11.61
CA LYS A 74 2.50 -6.22 -11.97
C LYS A 74 1.20 -6.98 -11.71
N TYR A 75 0.56 -6.71 -10.58
CA TYR A 75 -0.68 -7.38 -10.18
C TYR A 75 -1.96 -6.62 -10.59
N ASN A 76 -1.83 -5.51 -11.32
CA ASN A 76 -2.93 -4.64 -11.74
C ASN A 76 -3.85 -4.24 -10.57
N LEU A 77 -3.24 -3.77 -9.48
CA LEU A 77 -3.94 -3.46 -8.23
C LEU A 77 -4.46 -2.02 -8.16
N TYR A 78 -4.43 -1.28 -9.27
CA TYR A 78 -5.03 0.05 -9.36
C TYR A 78 -6.51 0.01 -8.97
N GLY A 79 -6.94 0.91 -8.09
CA GLY A 79 -8.29 0.92 -7.54
C GLY A 79 -8.56 -0.12 -6.44
N ARG A 80 -7.57 -0.91 -6.05
CA ARG A 80 -7.68 -1.94 -4.99
C ARG A 80 -6.58 -1.85 -3.93
N LEU A 81 -5.43 -1.27 -4.29
CA LEU A 81 -4.31 -0.99 -3.39
C LEU A 81 -4.13 0.52 -3.23
N ALA A 82 -4.18 0.99 -1.98
CA ALA A 82 -3.84 2.35 -1.61
C ALA A 82 -2.46 2.38 -0.96
N ILE A 83 -1.61 3.30 -1.40
CA ILE A 83 -0.32 3.60 -0.77
C ILE A 83 -0.34 5.09 -0.39
N PRO A 84 -0.99 5.51 0.71
CA PRO A 84 -1.07 6.93 1.06
C PRO A 84 0.31 7.51 1.39
N LYS A 85 0.54 8.80 1.05
CA LYS A 85 1.84 9.48 1.27
C LYS A 85 2.12 9.86 2.72
N LYS A 86 1.06 10.05 3.52
CA LYS A 86 1.14 10.45 4.92
C LYS A 86 0.18 9.59 5.72
N HIS A 87 0.49 9.42 7.00
CA HIS A 87 -0.47 9.07 8.03
C HIS A 87 -0.73 10.34 8.83
N ASP A 88 -1.59 11.25 8.35
CA ASP A 88 -1.96 12.40 9.20
C ASP A 88 -2.91 11.90 10.28
N ALA A 89 -2.37 11.68 11.48
CA ALA A 89 -3.12 11.22 12.65
C ALA A 89 -4.23 12.18 13.08
N GLU A 90 -4.17 13.45 12.65
CA GLU A 90 -5.19 14.47 12.94
C GLU A 90 -6.41 14.42 12.02
N TRP A 91 -6.33 13.78 10.83
CA TRP A 91 -7.38 13.89 9.81
C TRP A 91 -7.81 12.58 9.14
N GLU A 92 -7.10 11.46 9.37
CA GLU A 92 -7.42 10.16 8.74
C GLU A 92 -7.42 8.98 9.73
N VAL A 93 -7.86 9.20 10.98
CA VAL A 93 -8.32 8.12 11.86
C VAL A 93 -9.79 8.37 12.20
N PRO A 94 -10.72 7.45 11.88
CA PRO A 94 -12.12 7.58 12.26
C PRO A 94 -12.33 7.50 13.77
#